data_AF-A0A6J4IF01-F1
#
_entry.id   AF-A0A6J4IF01-F1
#
_cell.length_a   1.000
_cell.length_b   1.000
_cell.length_c   1.000
_cell.angle_alpha   90.00
_cell.angle_beta   90.00
_cell.angle_gamma   90.00
#
_symmetry.space_group_name_H-M   'P 1'
#
loop_
_entity.id
_entity.type
_entity.pdbx_description
1 polymer ?
#
loop_
_entity_poly.entity_id
_entity_poly.type
_entity_poly.pdbx_seq_one_letter_code
_entity_poly.pdbx_strand_id
1 'polypeptide(L)'
;MDPDTALPSEDQVVDRLHRHLRSWLGAWPPADELTIVGSVRREEPGWVPSDQPDVPAWLRPFGGKVLVVREDGQYVAGLGIKRHDELGQEVAVATEEPWRGRGLARALVSRAASDILRQGGVPIYLHGRANAASARVAEAAGFPDRGWLILGLPTAS
;
A
#
# COMPACT_ATOMS: atom_id res chain seq x y z
N MET A 1 -41.13 4.75 -11.21
CA MET A 1 -40.15 3.71 -11.56
C MET A 1 -38.87 4.46 -11.86
N ASP A 2 -37.90 4.37 -10.96
CA ASP A 2 -36.66 5.14 -11.06
C ASP A 2 -35.81 4.55 -12.20
N PRO A 3 -35.50 5.29 -13.27
CA PRO A 3 -34.67 4.79 -14.37
C PRO A 3 -33.25 4.41 -13.93
N ASP A 4 -32.81 4.79 -12.73
CA ASP A 4 -31.49 4.48 -12.17
C ASP A 4 -31.37 3.08 -11.52
N THR A 5 -32.45 2.29 -11.47
CA THR A 5 -32.42 0.93 -10.85
C THR A 5 -32.28 -0.22 -11.87
N ALA A 6 -32.17 0.08 -13.17
CA ALA A 6 -31.95 -0.96 -14.17
C ALA A 6 -30.53 -1.55 -14.02
N LEU A 7 -30.43 -2.87 -13.80
CA LEU A 7 -29.15 -3.56 -13.78
C LEU A 7 -28.44 -3.37 -15.15
N PRO A 8 -27.12 -3.14 -15.16
CA PRO A 8 -26.38 -2.98 -16.40
C PRO A 8 -26.50 -4.23 -17.27
N SER A 9 -26.54 -4.06 -18.59
CA SER A 9 -26.51 -5.19 -19.52
C SER A 9 -25.17 -5.93 -19.42
N GLU A 10 -25.16 -7.18 -19.88
CA GLU A 10 -23.94 -8.00 -19.90
C GLU A 10 -22.80 -7.30 -20.66
N ASP A 11 -23.10 -6.73 -21.83
CA ASP A 11 -22.13 -5.96 -22.64
C ASP A 11 -21.55 -4.78 -21.85
N GLN A 12 -22.38 -4.05 -21.10
CA GLN A 12 -21.91 -2.94 -20.26
C GLN A 12 -20.99 -3.41 -19.13
N VAL A 13 -21.24 -4.58 -18.56
CA VAL A 13 -20.38 -5.17 -17.53
C VAL A 13 -19.05 -5.62 -18.14
N VAL A 14 -19.09 -6.32 -19.28
CA VAL A 14 -17.90 -6.81 -19.99
C VAL A 14 -17.01 -5.65 -20.43
N ASP A 15 -17.58 -4.57 -20.97
CA ASP A 15 -16.81 -3.39 -21.39
C ASP A 15 -16.14 -2.69 -20.21
N ARG A 16 -16.83 -2.57 -19.07
CA ARG A 16 -16.25 -2.02 -17.84
C ARG A 16 -15.12 -2.89 -17.33
N LEU A 17 -15.30 -4.21 -17.32
CA LEU A 17 -14.27 -5.16 -16.90
C LEU A 17 -13.05 -5.08 -17.80
N HIS A 18 -13.22 -5.12 -19.13
CA HIS A 18 -12.12 -5.02 -20.08
C HIS A 18 -11.34 -3.71 -19.93
N ARG A 19 -12.03 -2.58 -19.74
CA ARG A 19 -11.39 -1.30 -19.48
C ARG A 19 -10.60 -1.30 -18.16
N HIS A 20 -11.18 -1.87 -17.10
CA HIS A 20 -10.52 -2.01 -15.81
C HIS A 20 -9.27 -2.88 -15.93
N LEU A 21 -9.37 -4.05 -16.55
CA LEU A 21 -8.25 -4.98 -16.73
C LEU A 21 -7.14 -4.39 -17.61
N ARG A 22 -7.46 -3.70 -18.71
CA ARG A 22 -6.45 -2.98 -19.50
C ARG A 22 -5.70 -1.93 -18.66
N SER A 23 -6.43 -1.13 -17.89
CA SER A 23 -5.82 -0.12 -17.00
C SER A 23 -4.98 -0.74 -15.88
N TRP A 24 -5.39 -1.89 -15.34
CA TRP A 24 -4.74 -2.51 -14.19
C TRP A 24 -3.55 -3.41 -14.59
N LEU A 25 -3.73 -4.23 -15.62
CA LEU A 25 -2.75 -5.19 -16.13
C LEU A 25 -1.80 -4.60 -17.18
N GLY A 26 -2.14 -3.45 -17.79
CA GLY A 26 -1.40 -2.83 -18.88
C GLY A 26 -1.89 -3.26 -20.27
N ALA A 27 -2.19 -4.55 -20.45
CA ALA A 27 -2.91 -5.03 -21.64
C ALA A 27 -3.91 -6.12 -21.30
N TRP A 28 -5.02 -6.12 -22.03
CA TRP A 28 -6.09 -7.12 -21.97
C TRP A 28 -6.98 -7.00 -23.22
N PRO A 29 -7.49 -8.10 -23.81
CA PRO A 29 -7.18 -9.49 -23.50
C PRO A 29 -5.72 -9.85 -23.87
N PRO A 30 -5.18 -10.99 -23.40
CA PRO A 30 -3.89 -11.50 -23.87
C PRO A 30 -3.92 -11.74 -25.39
N ALA A 31 -2.80 -11.47 -26.06
CA ALA A 31 -2.69 -11.66 -27.51
C ALA A 31 -2.33 -13.10 -27.88
N ASP A 32 -1.63 -13.79 -26.98
CA ASP A 32 -1.10 -15.15 -27.13
C ASP A 32 -1.39 -15.97 -25.87
N GLU A 33 -1.04 -17.26 -25.89
CA GLU A 33 -1.17 -18.19 -24.75
C GLU A 33 -0.50 -17.64 -23.47
N LEU A 34 0.63 -16.92 -23.60
CA LEU A 34 1.28 -16.19 -22.51
C LEU A 34 1.78 -14.83 -23.01
N THR A 35 1.21 -13.75 -22.47
CA THR A 35 1.69 -12.38 -22.70
C THR A 35 2.18 -11.78 -21.38
N ILE A 36 3.46 -11.43 -21.29
CA ILE A 36 4.02 -10.72 -20.13
C ILE A 36 3.96 -9.22 -20.40
N VAL A 37 3.18 -8.50 -19.60
CA VAL A 37 2.97 -7.05 -19.76
C VAL A 37 3.30 -6.34 -18.45
N GLY A 38 4.12 -5.29 -18.56
CA GLY A 38 4.34 -4.36 -17.46
C GLY A 38 3.14 -3.42 -17.30
N SER A 39 2.85 -3.02 -16.07
CA SER A 39 1.84 -2.00 -15.78
C SER A 39 2.47 -0.94 -14.89
N VAL A 40 2.52 0.30 -15.39
CA VAL A 40 3.02 1.46 -14.64
C VAL A 40 2.23 1.65 -13.34
N ARG A 41 0.97 1.22 -13.32
CA ARG A 41 0.12 1.22 -12.12
C ARG A 41 0.68 0.34 -10.99
N ARG A 42 1.54 -0.64 -11.29
CA ARG A 42 2.29 -1.41 -10.27
C ARG A 42 3.41 -0.60 -9.61
N GLU A 43 3.74 0.55 -10.16
CA GLU A 43 4.64 1.54 -9.57
C GLU A 43 3.92 2.48 -8.60
N GLU A 44 2.59 2.41 -8.53
CA GLU A 44 1.78 3.19 -7.61
C GLU A 44 1.45 2.45 -6.30
N PRO A 45 1.33 3.17 -5.17
CA PRO A 45 1.67 4.59 -5.00
C PRO A 45 3.18 4.81 -5.18
N GLY A 46 3.54 5.91 -5.84
CA GLY A 46 4.93 6.27 -6.09
C GLY A 46 5.62 6.88 -4.88
N TRP A 47 6.95 6.78 -4.83
CA TRP A 47 7.79 7.42 -3.81
C TRP A 47 7.91 8.93 -4.07
N VAL A 48 7.55 9.76 -3.08
CA VAL A 48 7.69 11.22 -3.11
C VAL A 48 8.69 11.69 -2.05
N PRO A 49 9.45 12.78 -2.27
CA PRO A 49 10.28 13.39 -1.22
C PRO A 49 9.45 13.75 0.02
N SER A 50 9.98 13.42 1.20
CA SER A 50 9.28 13.63 2.48
C SER A 50 9.07 15.09 2.85
N ASP A 51 9.82 16.00 2.22
CA ASP A 51 9.79 17.45 2.43
C ASP A 51 8.90 18.20 1.44
N GLN A 52 8.22 17.50 0.52
CA GLN A 52 7.27 18.14 -0.38
C GLN A 52 6.15 18.85 0.41
N PRO A 53 5.69 20.03 -0.04
CA PRO A 53 4.74 20.85 0.71
C PRO A 53 3.42 20.15 1.08
N ASP A 54 2.97 19.22 0.23
CA ASP A 54 1.72 18.48 0.35
C ASP A 54 1.86 17.14 1.08
N VAL A 55 3.04 16.82 1.62
CA VAL A 55 3.27 15.64 2.46
C VAL A 55 2.89 15.96 3.92
N PRO A 56 2.03 15.14 4.56
CA PRO A 56 1.65 15.32 5.96
C PRO A 56 2.84 15.38 6.91
N ALA A 57 2.73 16.23 7.94
CA ALA A 57 3.82 16.48 8.89
C ALA A 57 4.36 15.22 9.57
N TRP A 58 3.50 14.22 9.84
CA TRP A 58 3.91 12.98 10.49
C TRP A 58 4.84 12.10 9.63
N LEU A 59 4.87 12.31 8.30
CA LEU A 59 5.76 11.60 7.37
C LEU A 59 7.13 12.25 7.24
N ARG A 60 7.28 13.52 7.65
CA ARG A 60 8.54 14.27 7.50
C ARG A 60 9.71 13.67 8.30
N PRO A 61 9.52 13.17 9.54
CA PRO A 61 10.62 12.62 10.34
C PRO A 61 11.30 11.38 9.74
N PHE A 62 10.65 10.68 8.80
CA PHE A 62 11.28 9.53 8.13
C PHE A 62 12.37 9.94 7.14
N GLY A 63 12.34 11.19 6.66
CA GLY A 63 13.32 11.72 5.71
C GLY A 63 13.28 11.03 4.33
N GLY A 64 14.12 11.51 3.42
CA GLY A 64 14.29 10.92 2.09
C GLY A 64 12.98 10.89 1.29
N LYS A 65 12.46 9.68 1.04
CA LYS A 65 11.21 9.48 0.29
C LYS A 65 10.20 8.67 1.10
N VAL A 66 8.94 8.98 0.90
CA VAL A 66 7.77 8.33 1.52
C VAL A 66 6.77 7.90 0.44
N LEU A 67 5.92 6.93 0.76
CA LEU A 67 4.78 6.59 -0.10
C LEU A 67 3.55 7.34 0.37
N VAL A 68 2.78 7.88 -0.59
CA VAL A 68 1.55 8.61 -0.30
C VAL A 68 0.45 8.17 -1.26
N VAL A 69 -0.72 7.86 -0.72
CA VAL A 69 -1.96 7.66 -1.49
C VAL A 69 -2.80 8.93 -1.37
N ARG A 70 -3.32 9.38 -2.52
CA ARG A 70 -4.26 10.48 -2.61
C ARG A 70 -5.52 10.02 -3.35
N GLU A 71 -6.67 10.49 -2.91
CA GLU A 71 -7.97 10.31 -3.56
C GLU A 71 -8.53 11.70 -3.84
N ASP A 72 -8.82 12.01 -5.11
CA ASP A 72 -9.25 13.34 -5.57
C ASP A 72 -8.34 14.49 -5.07
N GLY A 73 -7.03 14.23 -5.00
CA GLY A 73 -6.02 15.18 -4.51
C GLY A 73 -5.90 15.27 -2.99
N GLN A 74 -6.82 14.66 -2.23
CA GLN A 74 -6.76 14.60 -0.77
C GLN A 74 -5.85 13.47 -0.31
N TYR A 75 -4.99 13.72 0.68
CA TYR A 75 -4.24 12.67 1.38
C TYR A 75 -5.16 11.69 2.09
N VAL A 76 -4.94 10.39 1.91
CA VAL A 76 -5.75 9.33 2.56
C VAL A 76 -4.93 8.25 3.28
N ALA A 77 -3.68 8.01 2.85
CA ALA A 77 -2.79 7.05 3.50
C ALA A 77 -1.34 7.34 3.15
N GLY A 78 -0.43 6.90 4.01
CA GLY A 78 1.00 7.10 3.81
C GLY A 78 1.86 6.08 4.52
N LEU A 79 3.09 5.93 4.05
CA LEU A 79 4.09 5.04 4.63
C LEU A 79 5.47 5.70 4.60
N GLY A 80 6.13 5.69 5.76
CA GLY A 80 7.53 6.04 5.93
C GLY A 80 8.39 4.82 6.27
N ILE A 81 9.71 4.95 6.05
CA ILE A 81 10.70 3.93 6.42
C ILE A 81 11.59 4.48 7.53
N LYS A 82 11.73 3.73 8.62
CA LYS A 82 12.79 3.96 9.61
C LYS A 82 13.96 3.04 9.29
N ARG A 83 15.15 3.61 9.14
CA ARG A 83 16.37 2.83 8.89
C ARG A 83 17.06 2.55 10.22
N HIS A 84 17.17 1.27 10.57
CA HIS A 84 17.89 0.84 11.78
C HIS A 84 19.37 0.63 11.48
N ASP A 85 19.67 -0.02 10.35
CA ASP A 85 21.03 -0.20 9.82
C ASP A 85 21.01 -0.35 8.28
N GLU A 86 22.09 -0.85 7.69
CA GLU A 86 22.21 -1.08 6.24
C GLU A 86 21.21 -2.11 5.70
N LEU A 87 20.80 -3.07 6.53
CA LEU A 87 19.93 -4.18 6.17
C LEU A 87 18.50 -3.97 6.69
N GLY A 88 18.33 -3.68 7.97
CA GLY A 88 17.06 -3.59 8.67
C GLY A 88 16.33 -2.26 8.46
N GLN A 89 15.17 -2.33 7.82
CA GLN A 89 14.33 -1.16 7.53
C GLN A 89 12.89 -1.40 8.01
N GLU A 90 12.42 -0.60 8.96
CA GLU A 90 11.07 -0.70 9.51
C GLU A 90 10.08 0.12 8.70
N VAL A 91 8.96 -0.51 8.31
CA VAL A 91 7.85 0.17 7.66
C VAL A 91 6.88 0.74 8.70
N ALA A 92 6.48 1.99 8.53
CA ALA A 92 5.50 2.65 9.38
C ALA A 92 4.36 3.21 8.50
N VAL A 93 3.15 2.70 8.71
CA VAL A 93 1.99 2.97 7.84
C VAL A 93 0.84 3.56 8.63
N ALA A 94 0.12 4.50 8.02
CA ALA A 94 -1.15 4.99 8.53
C ALA A 94 -2.15 5.19 7.39
N THR A 95 -3.43 5.00 7.71
CA THR A 95 -4.57 5.29 6.83
C THR A 95 -5.58 6.13 7.60
N GLU A 96 -6.02 7.21 6.96
CA GLU A 96 -7.07 8.08 7.47
C GLU A 96 -8.33 7.27 7.76
N GLU A 97 -8.98 7.56 8.89
CA GLU A 97 -10.07 6.73 9.42
C GLU A 97 -11.19 6.42 8.41
N PRO A 98 -11.71 7.41 7.64
CA PRO A 98 -12.75 7.17 6.62
C PRO A 98 -12.33 6.26 5.45
N TRP A 99 -11.02 6.04 5.30
CA TRP A 99 -10.39 5.31 4.19
C TRP A 99 -9.86 3.94 4.61
N ARG A 100 -9.98 3.57 5.89
CA ARG A 100 -9.61 2.25 6.39
C ARG A 100 -10.50 1.15 5.80
N GLY A 101 -10.03 -0.09 5.86
CA GLY A 101 -10.76 -1.26 5.34
C GLY A 101 -10.72 -1.43 3.82
N ARG A 102 -10.09 -0.50 3.08
CA ARG A 102 -9.99 -0.53 1.60
C ARG A 102 -8.71 -1.16 1.06
N GLY A 103 -7.90 -1.77 1.93
CA GLY A 103 -6.63 -2.40 1.53
C GLY A 103 -5.44 -1.45 1.29
N LEU A 104 -5.60 -0.14 1.52
CA LEU A 104 -4.54 0.86 1.28
C LEU A 104 -3.25 0.59 2.06
N ALA A 105 -3.36 0.33 3.37
CA ALA A 105 -2.21 0.02 4.20
C ALA A 105 -1.46 -1.23 3.74
N ARG A 106 -2.19 -2.29 3.35
CA ARG A 106 -1.61 -3.52 2.79
C ARG A 106 -0.85 -3.22 1.50
N ALA A 107 -1.44 -2.47 0.58
CA ALA A 107 -0.81 -2.11 -0.68
C ALA A 107 0.49 -1.31 -0.48
N LEU A 108 0.46 -0.30 0.40
CA LEU A 108 1.64 0.49 0.77
C LEU A 108 2.76 -0.39 1.35
N VAL A 109 2.42 -1.25 2.31
CA VAL A 109 3.39 -2.13 2.97
C VAL A 109 3.99 -3.12 1.98
N SER A 110 3.17 -3.76 1.16
CA SER A 110 3.64 -4.70 0.13
C SER A 110 4.56 -4.02 -0.90
N ARG A 111 4.26 -2.77 -1.29
CA ARG A 111 5.12 -2.00 -2.19
C ARG A 111 6.47 -1.68 -1.53
N ALA A 112 6.45 -1.15 -0.31
CA ALA A 112 7.67 -0.81 0.42
C ALA A 112 8.53 -2.05 0.70
N ALA A 113 7.93 -3.14 1.14
CA ALA A 113 8.62 -4.40 1.39
C ALA A 113 9.28 -4.95 0.11
N SER A 114 8.56 -4.91 -1.02
CA SER A 114 9.12 -5.33 -2.31
C SER A 114 10.32 -4.49 -2.73
N ASP A 115 10.27 -3.17 -2.51
CA ASP A 115 11.37 -2.27 -2.86
C ASP A 115 12.57 -2.46 -1.93
N ILE A 116 12.37 -2.70 -0.63
CA ILE A 116 13.43 -3.02 0.34
C ILE A 116 14.12 -4.33 -0.05
N LEU A 117 13.34 -5.39 -0.33
CA LEU A 117 13.88 -6.70 -0.73
C LEU A 117 14.68 -6.63 -2.03
N ARG A 118 14.21 -5.87 -3.03
CA ARG A 118 14.94 -5.65 -4.29
C ARG A 118 16.28 -4.95 -4.09
N GLN A 119 16.40 -4.14 -3.05
CA GLN A 119 17.65 -3.46 -2.67
C GLN A 119 18.56 -4.35 -1.79
N GLY A 120 18.16 -5.59 -1.49
CA GLY A 120 18.90 -6.50 -0.61
C GLY A 120 18.68 -6.26 0.89
N GLY A 121 17.73 -5.41 1.26
CA GLY A 121 17.38 -5.15 2.65
C GLY A 121 16.39 -6.14 3.25
N VAL A 122 16.21 -6.07 4.58
CA VAL A 122 15.27 -6.84 5.38
C VAL A 122 14.16 -5.89 5.85
N PRO A 123 12.93 -6.01 5.32
CA PRO A 123 11.82 -5.22 5.81
C PRO A 123 11.36 -5.74 7.17
N ILE A 124 11.11 -4.82 8.10
CA ILE A 124 10.63 -5.09 9.45
C ILE A 124 9.26 -4.45 9.61
N TYR A 125 8.31 -5.18 10.16
CA TYR A 125 7.00 -4.65 10.53
C TYR A 125 6.84 -4.74 12.05
N LEU A 126 6.54 -3.60 12.69
CA LEU A 126 6.28 -3.53 14.12
C LEU A 126 4.87 -3.00 14.37
N HIS A 127 4.16 -3.60 15.33
CA HIS A 127 2.97 -3.00 15.92
C HIS A 127 2.89 -3.28 17.42
N GLY A 128 2.13 -2.46 18.14
CA GLY A 128 1.82 -2.71 19.55
C GLY A 128 0.96 -3.96 19.72
N ARG A 129 1.11 -4.67 20.85
CA ARG A 129 0.39 -5.93 21.15
C ARG A 129 -1.14 -5.79 21.06
N ALA A 130 -1.69 -4.67 21.52
CA ALA A 130 -3.13 -4.40 21.48
C ALA A 130 -3.63 -3.87 20.13
N ASN A 131 -2.76 -3.59 19.16
CA ASN A 131 -3.14 -3.00 17.88
C ASN A 131 -3.54 -4.08 16.86
N ALA A 132 -4.72 -4.66 17.05
CA ALA A 132 -5.26 -5.70 16.18
C ALA A 132 -5.44 -5.24 14.72
N ALA A 133 -5.67 -3.95 14.48
CA ALA A 133 -5.79 -3.41 13.12
C ALA A 133 -4.45 -3.49 12.37
N SER A 134 -3.36 -3.06 13.01
CA SER A 134 -2.02 -3.14 12.44
C SER A 134 -1.54 -4.59 12.31
N ALA A 135 -1.89 -5.47 13.25
CA ALA A 135 -1.61 -6.90 13.15
C ALA A 135 -2.22 -7.53 11.88
N ARG A 136 -3.49 -7.21 11.57
CA ARG A 136 -4.14 -7.68 10.33
C ARG A 136 -3.45 -7.15 9.07
N VAL A 137 -2.93 -5.92 9.11
CA VAL A 137 -2.17 -5.37 7.98
C VAL A 137 -0.85 -6.12 7.80
N ALA A 138 -0.12 -6.38 8.88
CA ALA A 138 1.12 -7.15 8.86
C ALA A 138 0.90 -8.54 8.25
N GLU A 139 -0.08 -9.29 8.77
CA GLU A 139 -0.42 -10.63 8.28
C GLU A 139 -0.80 -10.61 6.79
N ALA A 140 -1.71 -9.72 6.39
CA ALA A 140 -2.16 -9.61 5.01
C ALA A 140 -1.05 -9.17 4.04
N ALA A 141 -0.02 -8.49 4.53
CA ALA A 141 1.15 -8.06 3.76
C ALA A 141 2.31 -9.08 3.78
N GLY A 142 2.15 -10.23 4.47
CA GLY A 142 3.16 -11.30 4.50
C GLY A 142 4.16 -11.18 5.66
N PHE A 143 3.84 -10.42 6.70
CA PHE A 143 4.61 -10.32 7.94
C PHE A 143 3.89 -11.08 9.06
N PRO A 144 3.96 -12.43 9.09
CA PRO A 144 3.37 -13.20 10.17
C PRO A 144 4.08 -12.91 11.49
N ASP A 145 3.33 -12.82 12.58
CA ASP A 145 3.92 -12.72 13.91
C ASP A 145 4.69 -14.00 14.24
N ARG A 146 5.99 -13.84 14.52
CA ARG A 146 6.90 -14.95 14.89
C ARG A 146 7.23 -14.95 16.38
N GLY A 147 6.55 -14.12 17.18
CA GLY A 147 6.79 -13.99 18.62
C GLY A 147 7.99 -13.12 19.00
N TRP A 148 8.47 -12.28 18.07
CA TRP A 148 9.63 -11.42 18.30
C TRP A 148 9.26 -10.20 19.14
N LEU A 149 10.17 -9.80 20.03
CA LEU A 149 9.97 -8.65 20.91
C LEU A 149 11.11 -7.66 20.74
N ILE A 150 10.77 -6.37 20.68
CA ILE A 150 11.74 -5.28 20.79
C ILE A 150 11.85 -4.90 22.27
N LEU A 151 13.08 -4.90 22.78
CA LEU A 151 13.42 -4.36 24.09
C LEU A 151 13.66 -2.85 23.97
N GLY A 152 13.16 -2.05 24.91
CA GLY A 152 13.43 -0.61 24.96
C GLY A 152 12.33 0.29 24.39
N LEU A 153 11.17 -0.25 24.00
CA LEU A 153 9.95 0.55 23.82
C LEU A 153 9.14 0.51 25.12
N PRO A 154 8.65 1.66 25.64
CA PRO A 154 7.77 1.64 26.80
C PRO A 154 6.54 0.79 26.48
N THR A 155 6.17 -0.11 27.38
CA THR A 155 4.90 -0.83 27.28
C THR A 155 3.79 0.21 27.35
N ALA A 156 3.03 0.37 26.25
CA ALA A 156 1.83 1.19 26.27
C ALA A 156 0.86 0.59 27.31
N SER A 157 0.62 1.33 28.38
CA SER A 157 -0.42 1.06 29.38
C SER A 157 -1.82 1.27 28.79
#